data_AF-A0A948RD68-F1
#
_entry.id   AF-A0A948RD68-F1
#
_cell.length_a   1.000
_cell.length_b   1.000
_cell.length_c   1.000
_cell.angle_alpha   90.00
_cell.angle_beta   90.00
_cell.angle_gamma   90.00
#
_symmetry.space_group_name_H-M   'P 1'
#
loop_
_entity.id
_entity.type
_entity.pdbx_description
1 polymer ?
#
loop_
_entity_poly.entity_id
_entity_poly.type
_entity_poly.pdbx_seq_one_letter_code
_entity_poly.pdbx_strand_id
1 'polypeptide(L)'
;KIKKEKKMVEIIFGDNRELACLEGKTVAEARKEYEVEFDIPGRAEAVLNGVPLKKQLEADSKLDEGDELCFVVKARVRAPMLIAAMLAALALTSGVFAYTFITDSTSLVVTAGVADFASVSANITVPPTWSTYGFFRGAISGNASLFDIDLATSGYPGQFGLSVSLSNADSLSKVYRTLVMKLELYHKNTTVQVDINADNVVDSKDFVLLTLKNGSVDMFAPAAAADNYTVKMPTGFYSTNVYAGWGSGDRAPSFFAEVFQR
;
A
#
# COMPACT_ATOMS: atom_id res chain seq x y z
N LYS A 1 6.92 -70.78 44.04
CA LYS A 1 6.65 -70.35 42.65
C LYS A 1 7.65 -69.24 42.32
N ILE A 2 8.66 -69.54 41.50
CA ILE A 2 9.59 -68.51 41.02
C ILE A 2 8.78 -67.61 40.08
N LYS A 3 8.67 -66.33 40.43
CA LYS A 3 7.99 -65.34 39.62
C LYS A 3 8.89 -65.11 38.41
N LYS A 4 8.50 -65.68 37.26
CA LYS A 4 9.25 -65.51 36.01
C LYS A 4 9.11 -64.03 35.63
N GLU A 5 10.18 -63.26 35.78
CA GLU A 5 10.19 -61.86 35.34
C GLU A 5 9.90 -61.84 33.84
N LYS A 6 8.94 -60.99 33.46
CA LYS A 6 8.52 -60.85 32.07
C LYS A 6 9.59 -60.00 31.39
N LYS A 7 10.35 -60.65 30.53
CA LYS A 7 11.42 -60.06 29.73
C LYS A 7 10.82 -59.07 28.73
N MET A 8 11.35 -57.85 28.66
CA MET A 8 10.82 -56.79 27.79
C MET A 8 11.95 -56.17 26.96
N VAL A 9 11.60 -55.73 25.76
CA VAL A 9 12.43 -54.99 24.80
C VAL A 9 11.86 -53.57 24.74
N GLU A 10 12.72 -52.54 24.81
CA GLU A 10 12.28 -51.15 24.69
C GLU A 10 12.30 -50.73 23.23
N ILE A 11 11.17 -50.21 22.75
CA ILE A 11 11.02 -49.69 21.38
C ILE A 11 10.89 -48.18 21.46
N ILE A 12 11.71 -47.48 20.68
CA ILE A 12 11.77 -46.02 20.65
C ILE A 12 11.56 -45.51 19.22
N PHE A 13 10.59 -44.63 19.02
CA PHE A 13 10.41 -43.89 17.77
C PHE A 13 9.95 -42.46 18.03
N GLY A 14 10.81 -41.48 17.69
CA GLY A 14 10.54 -40.07 17.98
C GLY A 14 10.37 -39.86 19.49
N ASP A 15 9.20 -39.37 19.89
CA ASP A 15 8.83 -39.16 21.30
C ASP A 15 8.11 -40.38 21.92
N ASN A 16 7.77 -41.39 21.12
CA ASN A 16 7.07 -42.59 21.59
C ASN A 16 8.06 -43.61 22.14
N ARG A 17 7.72 -44.20 23.29
CA ARG A 17 8.46 -45.28 23.95
C ARG A 17 7.50 -46.34 24.46
N GLU A 18 7.80 -47.60 24.18
CA GLU A 18 7.00 -48.73 24.65
C GLU A 18 7.88 -49.91 25.05
N LEU A 19 7.51 -50.58 26.16
CA LEU A 19 8.12 -51.83 26.60
C LEU A 19 7.26 -53.01 26.12
N ALA A 20 7.79 -53.78 25.18
CA ALA A 20 7.06 -54.86 24.53
C ALA A 20 7.75 -56.21 24.71
N CYS A 21 6.98 -57.29 24.69
CA CYS A 21 7.51 -58.66 24.81
C CYS A 21 7.85 -59.20 23.41
N LEU A 22 9.01 -58.78 22.87
CA LEU A 22 9.47 -59.14 21.51
C LEU A 22 10.61 -60.17 21.47
N GLU A 23 10.92 -60.83 22.59
CA GLU A 23 12.00 -61.83 22.67
C GLU A 23 11.82 -62.90 21.57
N GLY A 24 12.88 -63.12 20.78
CA GLY A 24 12.92 -64.11 19.71
C GLY A 24 12.26 -63.70 18.39
N LYS A 25 11.56 -62.56 18.33
CA LYS A 25 11.14 -61.95 17.06
C LYS A 25 12.33 -61.28 16.40
N THR A 26 12.29 -61.22 15.07
CA THR A 26 13.28 -60.48 14.28
C THR A 26 12.96 -58.98 14.29
N VAL A 27 13.98 -58.15 14.07
CA VAL A 27 13.81 -56.68 13.97
C VAL A 27 12.82 -56.33 12.83
N ALA A 28 12.82 -57.08 11.73
CA ALA A 28 11.88 -56.89 10.62
C ALA A 28 10.41 -57.19 11.01
N GLU A 29 10.17 -58.22 11.82
CA GLU A 29 8.83 -58.53 12.33
C GLU A 29 8.35 -57.47 13.31
N ALA A 30 9.21 -57.05 14.24
CA ALA A 30 8.92 -55.96 15.16
C ALA A 30 8.59 -54.67 14.39
N ARG A 31 9.38 -54.33 13.36
CA ARG A 31 9.09 -53.18 12.49
C ARG A 31 7.70 -53.28 11.88
N LYS A 32 7.29 -54.43 11.34
CA LYS A 32 5.98 -54.60 10.68
C LYS A 32 4.80 -54.45 11.65
N GLU A 33 4.98 -54.90 12.89
CA GLU A 33 3.98 -54.75 13.95
C GLU A 33 3.79 -53.28 14.34
N TYR A 34 4.89 -52.55 14.52
CA TYR A 34 4.88 -51.15 14.95
C TYR A 34 4.84 -50.12 13.82
N GLU A 35 4.95 -50.53 12.55
CA GLU A 35 4.88 -49.64 11.39
C GLU A 35 3.57 -48.87 11.34
N VAL A 36 2.45 -49.56 11.63
CA VAL A 36 1.11 -48.95 11.64
C VAL A 36 0.87 -48.16 12.92
N GLU A 37 1.36 -48.64 14.07
CA GLU A 37 1.11 -48.03 15.37
C GLU A 37 1.89 -46.73 15.58
N PHE A 38 3.16 -46.69 15.17
CA PHE A 38 4.03 -45.52 15.32
C PHE A 38 4.24 -44.71 14.04
N ASP A 39 3.52 -45.04 12.94
CA ASP A 39 3.68 -44.42 11.62
C ASP A 39 5.16 -44.39 11.17
N ILE A 40 5.85 -45.53 11.34
CA ILE A 40 7.29 -45.62 11.06
C ILE A 40 7.47 -45.58 9.55
N PRO A 41 8.11 -44.54 8.99
CA PRO A 41 8.25 -44.47 7.54
C PRO A 41 9.22 -45.56 7.08
N GLY A 42 8.94 -46.23 5.96
CA GLY A 42 9.76 -47.36 5.44
C GLY A 42 11.22 -47.03 5.09
N ARG A 43 11.62 -45.75 5.23
CA ARG A 43 12.99 -45.22 5.13
C ARG A 43 13.72 -45.09 6.47
N ALA A 44 13.06 -45.30 7.60
CA ALA A 44 13.67 -45.26 8.93
C ALA A 44 14.65 -46.43 9.08
N GLU A 45 15.81 -46.17 9.67
CA GLU A 45 16.84 -47.17 9.95
C GLU A 45 16.66 -47.72 11.36
N ALA A 46 16.72 -49.04 11.51
CA ALA A 46 16.69 -49.68 12.82
C ALA A 46 18.06 -49.52 13.49
N VAL A 47 18.07 -49.17 14.77
CA VAL A 47 19.25 -49.03 15.61
C VAL A 47 19.04 -49.94 16.81
N LEU A 48 19.81 -51.02 16.89
CA LEU A 48 19.71 -52.00 17.97
C LEU A 48 20.87 -51.77 18.95
N ASN A 49 20.56 -51.48 20.21
CA ASN A 49 21.55 -51.18 21.26
C ASN A 49 22.56 -50.10 20.84
N GLY A 50 22.07 -49.05 20.16
CA GLY A 50 22.90 -47.96 19.63
C GLY A 50 23.66 -48.30 18.34
N VAL A 51 23.57 -49.53 17.82
CA VAL A 51 24.23 -49.94 16.57
C VAL A 51 23.24 -49.89 15.39
N PRO A 52 23.50 -49.10 14.35
CA PRO A 52 22.63 -49.05 13.18
C PRO A 52 22.68 -50.37 12.39
N LEU A 53 21.51 -50.94 12.14
CA LEU A 53 21.32 -52.15 11.35
C LEU A 53 20.99 -51.80 9.90
N LYS A 54 21.67 -52.47 8.95
CA LYS A 54 21.29 -52.42 7.55
C LYS A 54 19.96 -53.15 7.36
N LYS A 55 19.10 -52.63 6.48
CA LYS A 55 17.77 -53.21 6.19
C LYS A 55 17.80 -54.72 5.83
N GLN A 56 18.88 -55.19 5.21
CA GLN A 56 19.06 -56.61 4.89
C GLN A 56 19.30 -57.48 6.14
N LEU A 57 19.92 -56.92 7.18
CA LEU A 57 20.22 -57.62 8.43
C LEU A 57 19.04 -57.61 9.41
N GLU A 58 18.04 -56.76 9.21
CA GLU A 58 16.86 -56.70 10.09
C GLU A 58 16.06 -58.02 10.11
N ALA A 59 16.11 -58.80 9.04
CA ALA A 59 15.46 -60.10 8.96
C ALA A 59 16.23 -61.21 9.71
N ASP A 60 17.55 -61.03 9.89
CA ASP A 60 18.42 -62.03 10.50
C ASP A 60 18.72 -61.72 11.98
N SER A 61 18.61 -60.45 12.39
CA SER A 61 18.81 -60.00 13.76
C SER A 61 17.58 -60.29 14.62
N LYS A 62 17.73 -61.20 15.59
CA LYS A 62 16.74 -61.49 16.63
C LYS A 62 16.92 -60.55 17.81
N LEU A 63 15.80 -60.18 18.43
CA LEU A 63 15.77 -59.37 19.64
C LEU A 63 15.96 -60.26 20.87
N ASP A 64 16.95 -59.93 21.68
CA ASP A 64 17.24 -60.56 22.96
C ASP A 64 16.66 -59.73 24.11
N GLU A 65 16.70 -60.30 25.32
CA GLU A 65 16.20 -59.65 26.52
C GLU A 65 17.02 -58.39 26.87
N GLY A 66 16.32 -57.27 27.09
CA GLY A 66 16.95 -56.00 27.45
C GLY A 66 17.51 -55.22 26.26
N ASP A 67 17.26 -55.68 25.04
CA ASP A 67 17.61 -54.92 23.84
C ASP A 67 16.78 -53.62 23.74
N GLU A 68 17.44 -52.58 23.24
CA GLU A 68 16.83 -51.29 22.90
C GLU A 68 16.77 -51.18 21.36
N LEU A 69 15.56 -51.14 20.82
CA LEU A 69 15.31 -50.98 19.39
C LEU A 69 14.78 -49.58 19.10
N CYS A 70 15.60 -48.77 18.44
CA CYS A 70 15.24 -47.41 18.04
C CYS A 70 15.09 -47.31 16.52
N PHE A 71 14.01 -46.69 16.04
CA PHE A 71 13.85 -46.40 14.62
C PHE A 71 14.18 -44.92 14.36
N VAL A 72 15.22 -44.65 13.58
CA VAL A 72 15.68 -43.28 13.32
C VAL A 72 15.49 -42.92 11.85
N VAL A 73 14.79 -41.83 11.59
CA VAL A 73 14.73 -41.26 10.24
C VAL A 73 16.00 -40.45 10.02
N LYS A 74 16.96 -40.99 9.26
CA LYS A 74 18.08 -40.19 8.76
C LYS A 74 17.52 -39.07 7.88
N ALA A 75 17.42 -37.87 8.44
CA ALA A 75 17.14 -36.68 7.64
C ALA A 75 18.23 -36.59 6.56
N ARG A 76 17.84 -36.72 5.29
CA ARG A 76 18.77 -36.42 4.19
C ARG A 76 19.13 -34.96 4.34
N VAL A 77 20.34 -34.69 4.81
CA VAL A 77 20.86 -33.33 4.95
C VAL A 77 21.04 -32.78 3.54
N ARG A 78 19.98 -32.23 2.96
CA ARG A 78 20.02 -31.46 1.71
C ARG A 78 20.52 -30.03 1.93
N ALA A 79 20.84 -29.67 3.19
CA ALA A 79 21.36 -28.37 3.58
C ALA A 79 22.55 -27.89 2.72
N PRO A 80 23.61 -28.70 2.44
CA PRO A 80 24.71 -28.23 1.60
C PRO A 80 24.29 -27.95 0.15
N MET A 81 23.34 -28.71 -0.39
CA MET A 81 22.81 -28.50 -1.74
C MET A 81 21.97 -27.22 -1.83
N LEU A 82 21.17 -26.94 -0.80
CA LEU A 82 20.36 -25.73 -0.72
C LEU A 82 21.22 -24.48 -0.54
N ILE A 83 22.25 -24.55 0.31
CA ILE A 83 23.24 -23.48 0.49
C ILE A 83 23.99 -23.22 -0.82
N ALA A 84 24.43 -24.26 -1.53
CA ALA A 84 25.10 -24.12 -2.83
C ALA A 84 24.18 -23.50 -3.89
N ALA A 85 22.92 -23.93 -3.97
CA ALA A 85 21.93 -23.36 -4.88
C ALA A 85 21.65 -21.88 -4.57
N MET A 86 21.58 -21.52 -3.28
CA MET A 86 21.35 -20.13 -2.85
C MET A 86 22.54 -19.23 -3.18
N LEU A 87 23.77 -19.69 -2.97
CA LEU A 87 24.98 -18.95 -3.35
C LEU A 87 25.10 -18.77 -4.87
N ALA A 88 24.76 -19.79 -5.67
CA ALA A 88 24.72 -19.68 -7.12
C ALA A 88 23.65 -18.68 -7.61
N ALA A 89 22.47 -18.68 -6.99
CA ALA A 89 21.41 -17.71 -7.30
C ALA A 89 21.83 -16.26 -6.93
N LEU A 90 22.54 -16.06 -5.82
CA LEU A 90 23.07 -14.76 -5.43
C LEU A 90 24.15 -14.26 -6.40
N ALA A 91 25.02 -15.15 -6.87
CA ALA A 91 26.06 -14.83 -7.85
C ALA A 91 25.48 -14.48 -9.23
N LEU A 92 24.42 -15.17 -9.67
CA LEU A 92 23.76 -14.87 -10.95
C LEU A 92 22.93 -13.58 -10.90
N THR A 93 22.27 -13.28 -9.77
CA THR A 93 21.45 -12.07 -9.64
C THR A 93 22.30 -10.82 -9.39
N SER A 94 23.48 -10.93 -8.76
CA SER A 94 24.40 -9.79 -8.58
C SER A 94 25.08 -9.33 -9.88
N GLY A 95 25.15 -10.18 -10.91
CA GLY A 95 25.67 -9.81 -12.23
C GLY A 95 24.75 -8.88 -13.05
N VAL A 96 23.44 -8.94 -12.82
CA VAL A 96 22.46 -8.15 -13.59
C VAL A 96 22.43 -6.68 -13.15
N PHE A 97 22.86 -6.35 -11.92
CA PHE A 97 22.92 -4.97 -11.44
C PHE A 97 24.24 -4.24 -11.76
N ALA A 98 25.27 -4.94 -12.25
CA ALA A 98 26.55 -4.34 -12.61
C ALA A 98 26.75 -4.13 -14.12
N TYR A 99 26.01 -4.87 -14.97
CA TYR A 99 26.10 -4.76 -16.44
C TYR A 99 24.96 -3.93 -17.05
N THR A 100 24.44 -2.96 -16.31
CA THR A 100 23.81 -1.76 -16.89
C THR A 100 24.79 -0.60 -16.81
N PHE A 101 26.04 -0.82 -17.25
CA PHE A 101 26.93 0.29 -17.59
C PHE A 101 26.32 0.93 -18.85
N ILE A 102 25.51 1.95 -18.57
CA ILE A 102 24.78 2.80 -19.51
C ILE A 102 25.71 3.20 -20.66
N THR A 103 25.53 2.59 -21.84
CA THR A 103 26.20 3.01 -23.08
C THR A 103 25.40 4.09 -23.81
N ASP A 104 24.15 4.30 -23.42
CA ASP A 104 23.30 5.42 -23.83
C ASP A 104 22.96 6.29 -22.61
N SER A 105 23.81 7.27 -22.32
CA SER A 105 23.44 8.33 -21.40
C SER A 105 22.49 9.27 -22.12
N THR A 106 21.18 9.10 -21.93
CA THR A 106 20.22 10.15 -22.27
C THR A 106 20.40 11.26 -21.24
N SER A 107 21.16 12.29 -21.59
CA SER A 107 21.26 13.49 -20.76
C SER A 107 19.91 14.18 -20.73
N LEU A 108 19.15 13.98 -19.64
CA LEU A 108 18.08 14.90 -19.26
C LEU A 108 18.76 16.21 -18.85
N VAL A 109 18.93 17.11 -19.82
CA VAL A 109 19.35 18.48 -19.56
C VAL A 109 18.20 19.18 -18.84
N VAL A 110 18.14 19.02 -17.53
CA VAL A 110 17.33 19.86 -16.64
C VAL A 110 18.06 21.18 -16.51
N THR A 111 17.93 22.03 -17.52
CA THR A 111 18.26 23.45 -17.35
C THR A 111 17.34 23.95 -16.25
N ALA A 112 17.90 24.51 -15.17
CA ALA A 112 17.08 25.19 -14.16
C ALA A 112 16.21 26.21 -14.90
N GLY A 113 14.90 25.97 -14.95
CA GLY A 113 13.95 26.88 -15.58
C GLY A 113 14.02 28.19 -14.82
N VAL A 114 14.58 29.23 -15.44
CA VAL A 114 14.79 30.54 -14.82
C VAL A 114 13.48 31.36 -14.79
N ALA A 115 12.35 30.77 -15.17
CA ALA A 115 11.03 31.41 -15.15
C ALA A 115 9.97 30.44 -14.62
N ASP A 116 9.12 30.94 -13.72
CA ASP A 116 7.90 30.24 -13.33
C ASP A 116 7.08 29.91 -14.59
N PHE A 117 6.66 28.66 -14.74
CA PHE A 117 5.86 28.24 -15.90
C PHE A 117 4.42 28.78 -15.85
N ALA A 118 3.99 29.29 -14.69
CA ALA A 118 2.69 29.85 -14.44
C ALA A 118 2.80 30.92 -13.35
N SER A 119 1.96 31.96 -13.40
CA SER A 119 1.73 32.83 -12.24
C SER A 119 0.27 32.83 -11.84
N VAL A 120 0.02 32.92 -10.53
CA VAL A 120 -1.33 32.99 -9.94
C VAL A 120 -1.48 34.32 -9.23
N SER A 121 -2.58 35.02 -9.50
CA SER A 121 -2.90 36.30 -8.85
C SER A 121 -4.34 36.32 -8.36
N ALA A 122 -4.61 37.04 -7.28
CA ALA A 122 -5.97 37.20 -6.78
C ALA A 122 -6.79 38.05 -7.77
N ASN A 123 -7.99 37.57 -8.12
CA ASN A 123 -8.92 38.29 -8.97
C ASN A 123 -10.05 38.88 -8.11
N ILE A 124 -10.13 40.21 -8.03
CA ILE A 124 -11.14 40.94 -7.26
C ILE A 124 -12.17 41.65 -8.16
N THR A 125 -12.26 41.31 -9.45
CA THR A 125 -13.19 41.95 -10.38
C THR A 125 -14.64 41.75 -9.96
N VAL A 126 -14.97 40.55 -9.50
CA VAL A 126 -16.28 40.23 -8.91
C VAL A 126 -16.04 39.46 -7.61
N PRO A 127 -15.87 40.13 -6.47
CA PRO A 127 -15.53 39.45 -5.23
C PRO A 127 -16.75 38.69 -4.68
N PRO A 128 -16.55 37.52 -4.03
CA PRO A 128 -17.64 36.83 -3.37
C PRO A 128 -18.11 37.59 -2.14
N THR A 129 -19.43 37.72 -1.98
CA THR A 129 -20.05 38.37 -0.83
C THR A 129 -20.62 37.35 0.15
N TRP A 130 -20.49 37.62 1.44
CA TRP A 130 -20.93 36.72 2.51
C TRP A 130 -21.78 37.49 3.51
N SER A 131 -22.96 36.97 3.81
CA SER A 131 -23.81 37.46 4.91
C SER A 131 -23.81 36.45 6.04
N THR A 132 -23.22 36.80 7.18
CA THR A 132 -23.08 35.88 8.32
C THR A 132 -23.82 36.42 9.54
N TYR A 133 -24.90 35.74 9.90
CA TYR A 133 -25.67 35.95 11.14
C TYR A 133 -25.92 34.60 11.81
N GLY A 134 -26.35 34.56 13.07
CA GLY A 134 -26.66 33.30 13.75
C GLY A 134 -27.83 32.55 13.08
N PHE A 135 -27.68 31.23 12.89
CA PHE A 135 -28.69 30.36 12.23
C PHE A 135 -29.12 30.80 10.82
N PHE A 136 -28.26 31.53 10.11
CA PHE A 136 -28.54 32.00 8.78
C PHE A 136 -28.28 30.91 7.74
N ARG A 137 -29.08 30.90 6.67
CA ARG A 137 -28.84 30.11 5.46
C ARG A 137 -28.68 31.07 4.30
N GLY A 138 -27.52 31.05 3.67
CA GLY A 138 -27.19 31.91 2.54
C GLY A 138 -26.91 31.12 1.28
N ALA A 139 -27.04 31.79 0.15
CA ALA A 139 -26.56 31.33 -1.14
C ALA A 139 -25.42 32.25 -1.58
N ILE A 140 -24.46 31.66 -2.28
CA ILE A 140 -23.41 32.38 -3.00
C ILE A 140 -23.92 32.52 -4.43
N SER A 141 -24.01 33.75 -4.91
CA SER A 141 -24.49 34.08 -6.26
C SER A 141 -23.62 35.15 -6.87
N GLY A 142 -23.61 35.23 -8.21
CA GLY A 142 -23.00 36.35 -8.93
C GLY A 142 -21.71 36.03 -9.67
N ASN A 143 -21.36 34.76 -9.84
CA ASN A 143 -20.17 34.35 -10.60
C ASN A 143 -18.89 35.04 -10.15
N ALA A 144 -18.61 34.90 -8.86
CA ALA A 144 -17.46 35.54 -8.24
C ALA A 144 -16.16 35.03 -8.87
N SER A 145 -15.22 35.92 -9.09
CA SER A 145 -13.87 35.57 -9.55
C SER A 145 -12.95 35.46 -8.34
N LEU A 146 -12.08 34.45 -8.32
CA LEU A 146 -11.17 34.18 -7.20
C LEU A 146 -9.72 34.43 -7.58
N PHE A 147 -9.27 33.82 -8.68
CA PHE A 147 -7.88 33.86 -9.11
C PHE A 147 -7.78 33.97 -10.64
N ASP A 148 -6.74 34.64 -11.11
CA ASP A 148 -6.27 34.57 -12.49
C ASP A 148 -4.99 33.75 -12.54
N ILE A 149 -4.88 32.91 -13.56
CA ILE A 149 -3.72 32.06 -13.86
C ILE A 149 -3.17 32.52 -15.21
N ASP A 150 -1.88 32.85 -15.24
CA ASP A 150 -1.18 33.29 -16.45
C ASP A 150 -0.15 32.25 -16.87
N LEU A 151 -0.47 31.52 -17.95
CA LEU A 151 0.46 30.64 -18.69
C LEU A 151 0.90 31.28 -20.01
N ALA A 152 0.22 32.35 -20.44
CA ALA A 152 0.52 33.02 -21.70
C ALA A 152 1.90 33.70 -21.65
N THR A 153 2.25 34.32 -20.52
CA THR A 153 3.53 35.01 -20.31
C THR A 153 4.72 34.05 -20.34
N SER A 154 4.57 32.84 -19.79
CA SER A 154 5.60 31.79 -19.85
C SER A 154 5.60 31.03 -21.18
N GLY A 155 4.51 31.14 -21.95
CA GLY A 155 4.30 30.39 -23.19
C GLY A 155 4.11 28.89 -22.98
N TYR A 156 3.71 28.45 -21.79
CA TYR A 156 3.58 27.02 -21.45
C TYR A 156 2.37 26.38 -22.17
N PRO A 157 2.58 25.42 -23.10
CA PRO A 157 1.51 24.77 -23.85
C PRO A 157 1.08 23.42 -23.25
N GLY A 158 1.64 23.04 -22.10
CA GLY A 158 1.41 21.74 -21.47
C GLY A 158 0.12 21.69 -20.65
N GLN A 159 -0.13 20.52 -20.07
CA GLN A 159 -1.22 20.33 -19.11
C GLN A 159 -0.84 20.93 -17.76
N PHE A 160 -1.82 21.46 -17.04
CA PHE A 160 -1.58 21.91 -15.67
C PHE A 160 -2.70 21.44 -14.74
N GLY A 161 -2.32 21.22 -13.49
CA GLY A 161 -3.24 21.08 -12.39
C GLY A 161 -3.29 22.37 -11.58
N LEU A 162 -4.46 22.65 -11.02
CA LEU A 162 -4.72 23.77 -10.13
C LEU A 162 -5.33 23.21 -8.85
N SER A 163 -4.68 23.48 -7.72
CA SER A 163 -5.17 23.16 -6.38
C SER A 163 -5.68 24.43 -5.72
N VAL A 164 -6.94 24.41 -5.25
CA VAL A 164 -7.58 25.52 -4.54
C VAL A 164 -7.98 25.06 -3.15
N SER A 165 -7.52 25.75 -2.11
CA SER A 165 -7.73 25.38 -0.72
C SER A 165 -8.23 26.52 0.17
N LEU A 166 -8.82 26.16 1.31
CA LEU A 166 -9.26 27.08 2.35
C LEU A 166 -8.14 27.28 3.39
N SER A 167 -7.53 28.46 3.38
CA SER A 167 -6.45 28.82 4.31
C SER A 167 -6.92 29.03 5.75
N ASN A 168 -8.21 29.34 5.97
CA ASN A 168 -8.79 29.59 7.30
C ASN A 168 -9.91 28.60 7.67
N ALA A 169 -9.82 27.35 7.21
CA ALA A 169 -10.85 26.33 7.46
C ALA A 169 -11.20 26.12 8.95
N ASP A 170 -10.22 26.21 9.86
CA ASP A 170 -10.46 26.10 11.31
C ASP A 170 -11.42 27.20 11.81
N SER A 171 -11.14 28.47 11.49
CA SER A 171 -12.02 29.59 11.84
C SER A 171 -13.40 29.44 11.21
N LEU A 172 -13.47 29.03 9.94
CA LEU A 172 -14.74 28.84 9.25
C LEU A 172 -15.60 27.74 9.88
N SER A 173 -14.99 26.68 10.43
CA SER A 173 -15.74 25.60 11.09
C SER A 173 -16.53 26.07 12.33
N LYS A 174 -16.09 27.15 12.98
CA LYS A 174 -16.77 27.78 14.12
C LYS A 174 -17.99 28.58 13.66
N VAL A 175 -17.88 29.23 12.49
CA VAL A 175 -18.92 30.10 11.92
C VAL A 175 -19.96 29.30 11.14
N TYR A 176 -19.53 28.35 10.32
CA TYR A 176 -20.35 27.63 9.37
C TYR A 176 -20.59 26.19 9.80
N ARG A 177 -21.85 25.78 9.80
CA ARG A 177 -22.24 24.37 9.90
C ARG A 177 -22.04 23.66 8.57
N THR A 178 -22.28 24.37 7.47
CA THR A 178 -22.12 23.88 6.11
C THR A 178 -21.67 25.04 5.24
N LEU A 179 -20.68 24.80 4.40
CA LEU A 179 -20.21 25.71 3.37
C LEU A 179 -19.85 24.83 2.18
N VAL A 180 -20.52 25.06 1.07
CA VAL A 180 -20.34 24.34 -0.19
C VAL A 180 -20.23 25.37 -1.29
N MET A 181 -19.12 25.31 -2.02
CA MET A 181 -18.77 26.24 -3.08
C MET A 181 -18.53 25.45 -4.35
N LYS A 182 -19.22 25.82 -5.43
CA LYS A 182 -18.97 25.28 -6.76
C LYS A 182 -17.84 26.11 -7.38
N LEU A 183 -16.74 25.47 -7.74
CA LEU A 183 -15.64 26.11 -8.45
C LEU A 183 -15.59 25.58 -9.89
N GLU A 184 -15.32 26.48 -10.82
CA GLU A 184 -15.20 26.22 -12.24
C GLU A 184 -14.00 27.01 -12.79
N LEU A 185 -13.41 26.50 -13.88
CA LEU A 185 -12.29 27.14 -14.57
C LEU A 185 -12.77 27.68 -15.92
N TYR A 186 -12.39 28.91 -16.24
CA TYR A 186 -12.76 29.59 -17.48
C TYR A 186 -11.51 30.14 -18.19
N HIS A 187 -11.56 30.26 -19.51
CA HIS A 187 -10.61 31.11 -20.23
C HIS A 187 -10.81 32.57 -19.81
N LYS A 188 -9.70 33.27 -19.51
CA LYS A 188 -9.72 34.64 -18.99
C LYS A 188 -10.44 35.59 -19.93
N ASN A 189 -11.24 36.50 -19.38
CA ASN A 189 -12.08 37.45 -20.12
C ASN A 189 -13.13 36.83 -21.05
N THR A 190 -13.42 35.53 -20.94
CA THR A 190 -14.47 34.86 -21.71
C THR A 190 -15.52 34.21 -20.81
N THR A 191 -16.57 33.69 -21.43
CA THR A 191 -17.57 32.80 -20.81
C THR A 191 -17.32 31.34 -21.19
N VAL A 192 -16.18 31.02 -21.80
CA VAL A 192 -15.84 29.66 -22.22
C VAL A 192 -15.24 28.92 -21.03
N GLN A 193 -15.96 27.90 -20.57
CA GLN A 193 -15.52 27.00 -19.52
C GLN A 193 -14.43 26.05 -20.05
N VAL A 194 -13.55 25.61 -19.17
CA VAL A 194 -12.51 24.62 -19.46
C VAL A 194 -13.00 23.26 -18.98
N ASP A 195 -12.75 22.21 -19.78
CA ASP A 195 -12.91 20.83 -19.32
C ASP A 195 -11.88 20.58 -18.21
N ILE A 196 -12.34 20.33 -16.99
CA ILE A 196 -11.46 20.11 -15.84
C ILE A 196 -11.40 18.64 -15.41
N ASN A 197 -12.20 17.80 -16.05
CA ASN A 197 -12.46 16.42 -15.66
C ASN A 197 -11.81 15.40 -16.64
N ALA A 198 -11.28 15.90 -17.76
CA ALA A 198 -10.58 15.17 -18.81
C ALA A 198 -11.46 14.17 -19.60
N ASP A 199 -12.77 14.42 -19.69
CA ASP A 199 -13.67 13.68 -20.56
C ASP A 199 -13.70 14.22 -22.01
N ASN A 200 -12.95 15.30 -22.29
CA ASN A 200 -12.90 16.03 -23.56
C ASN A 200 -14.22 16.70 -23.95
N VAL A 201 -15.11 16.96 -23.00
CA VAL A 201 -16.41 17.58 -23.23
C VAL A 201 -16.62 18.72 -22.24
N VAL A 202 -16.59 19.96 -22.74
CA VAL A 202 -16.96 21.13 -21.92
C VAL A 202 -18.47 21.14 -21.68
N ASP A 203 -18.90 20.79 -20.47
CA ASP A 203 -20.30 20.77 -20.07
C ASP A 203 -20.56 21.23 -18.62
N SER A 204 -21.83 21.20 -18.20
CA SER A 204 -22.25 21.62 -16.85
C SER A 204 -21.69 20.80 -15.69
N LYS A 205 -20.97 19.69 -15.97
CA LYS A 205 -20.29 18.81 -15.02
C LYS A 205 -18.84 19.21 -14.76
N ASP A 206 -18.29 20.17 -15.50
CA ASP A 206 -16.92 20.69 -15.32
C ASP A 206 -16.79 21.61 -14.11
N PHE A 207 -17.04 21.05 -12.94
CA PHE A 207 -16.92 21.76 -11.68
C PHE A 207 -16.40 20.86 -10.57
N VAL A 208 -15.80 21.50 -9.56
CA VAL A 208 -15.42 20.85 -8.31
C VAL A 208 -16.16 21.50 -7.14
N LEU A 209 -16.41 20.72 -6.09
CA LEU A 209 -17.07 21.21 -4.88
C LEU A 209 -16.06 21.37 -3.76
N LEU A 210 -15.74 22.62 -3.42
CA LEU A 210 -14.94 22.96 -2.27
C LEU A 210 -15.86 23.07 -1.04
N THR A 211 -15.56 22.31 0.01
CA THR A 211 -16.40 22.27 1.22
C THR A 211 -15.54 22.32 2.47
N LEU A 212 -16.13 22.56 3.64
CA LEU A 212 -15.36 22.50 4.90
C LEU A 212 -14.79 21.11 5.20
N LYS A 213 -15.43 20.04 4.69
CA LYS A 213 -14.91 18.68 4.84
C LYS A 213 -13.82 18.35 3.81
N ASN A 214 -13.88 19.00 2.66
CA ASN A 214 -12.91 18.86 1.59
C ASN A 214 -12.22 20.21 1.38
N GLY A 215 -11.30 20.54 2.28
CA GLY A 215 -10.66 21.86 2.38
C GLY A 215 -9.70 22.19 1.23
N SER A 216 -9.50 21.27 0.29
CA SER A 216 -8.78 21.49 -0.97
C SER A 216 -9.46 20.73 -2.11
N VAL A 217 -9.37 21.26 -3.33
CA VAL A 217 -9.85 20.60 -4.56
C VAL A 217 -8.85 20.83 -5.67
N ASP A 218 -8.70 19.81 -6.53
CA ASP A 218 -7.85 19.87 -7.71
C ASP A 218 -8.70 19.96 -8.97
N MET A 219 -8.26 20.77 -9.93
CA MET A 219 -8.84 20.91 -11.26
C MET A 219 -7.74 20.65 -12.29
N PHE A 220 -8.04 19.92 -13.37
CA PHE A 220 -7.03 19.54 -14.37
C PHE A 220 -7.40 20.06 -15.74
N ALA A 221 -6.69 21.07 -16.22
CA ALA A 221 -6.91 21.59 -17.56
C ALA A 221 -6.17 20.73 -18.61
N PRO A 222 -6.80 20.39 -19.75
CA PRO A 222 -6.15 19.68 -20.83
C PRO A 222 -5.06 20.54 -21.48
N ALA A 223 -4.24 19.90 -22.31
CA ALA A 223 -3.20 20.61 -23.05
C ALA A 223 -3.88 21.53 -24.06
N ALA A 224 -3.54 22.82 -24.00
CA ALA A 224 -4.06 23.83 -24.89
C ALA A 224 -2.95 24.81 -25.27
N ALA A 225 -3.24 25.72 -26.21
CA ALA A 225 -2.35 26.85 -26.43
C ALA A 225 -2.13 27.61 -25.11
N ALA A 226 -0.94 28.20 -24.94
CA ALA A 226 -0.63 29.03 -23.79
C ALA A 226 -1.67 30.16 -23.69
N ASP A 227 -2.50 30.11 -22.66
CA ASP A 227 -3.63 31.02 -22.45
C ASP A 227 -3.74 31.39 -20.97
N ASN A 228 -4.56 32.39 -20.69
CA ASN A 228 -4.87 32.83 -19.35
C ASN A 228 -6.19 32.24 -18.90
N TYR A 229 -6.29 31.88 -17.62
CA TYR A 229 -7.48 31.28 -17.04
C TYR A 229 -7.96 32.09 -15.83
N THR A 230 -9.24 31.96 -15.51
CA THR A 230 -9.84 32.54 -14.30
C THR A 230 -10.61 31.47 -13.56
N VAL A 231 -10.32 31.33 -12.27
CA VAL A 231 -11.08 30.50 -11.34
C VAL A 231 -12.31 31.27 -10.89
N LYS A 232 -13.50 30.69 -11.11
CA LYS A 232 -14.77 31.30 -10.74
C LYS A 232 -15.54 30.44 -9.76
N MET A 233 -16.35 31.10 -8.94
CA MET A 233 -17.33 30.53 -8.03
C MET A 233 -18.73 30.97 -8.48
N PRO A 234 -19.35 30.27 -9.46
CA PRO A 234 -20.68 30.59 -9.98
C PRO A 234 -21.76 30.57 -8.91
N THR A 235 -21.76 29.53 -8.08
CA THR A 235 -22.80 29.25 -7.10
C THR A 235 -22.23 28.56 -5.86
N GLY A 236 -23.05 28.53 -4.81
CA GLY A 236 -22.80 27.76 -3.62
C GLY A 236 -23.84 28.08 -2.56
N PHE A 237 -23.74 27.42 -1.42
CA PHE A 237 -24.63 27.68 -0.30
C PHE A 237 -23.92 27.42 1.01
N TYR A 238 -24.44 28.05 2.05
CA TYR A 238 -23.90 27.89 3.39
C TYR A 238 -24.98 28.02 4.45
N SER A 239 -24.71 27.42 5.61
CA SER A 239 -25.48 27.63 6.81
C SER A 239 -24.54 27.89 7.97
N THR A 240 -24.90 28.84 8.83
CA THR A 240 -24.08 29.27 9.95
C THR A 240 -24.55 28.63 11.26
N ASN A 241 -23.63 28.56 12.22
CA ASN A 241 -23.92 28.14 13.59
C ASN A 241 -24.68 29.25 14.36
N VAL A 242 -24.96 28.99 15.64
CA VAL A 242 -25.39 30.03 16.59
C VAL A 242 -24.32 31.10 16.65
N TYR A 243 -24.72 32.37 16.58
CA TYR A 243 -23.79 33.47 16.78
C TYR A 243 -23.23 33.43 18.21
N ALA A 244 -21.92 33.27 18.32
CA ALA A 244 -21.21 33.18 19.59
C ALA A 244 -20.05 34.20 19.68
N GLY A 245 -20.18 35.35 19.02
CA GLY A 245 -19.15 36.38 19.03
C GLY A 245 -18.00 36.14 18.04
N TRP A 246 -18.30 35.67 16.83
CA TRP A 246 -17.28 35.43 15.80
C TRP A 246 -16.49 36.71 15.47
N GLY A 247 -15.17 36.62 15.37
CA GLY A 247 -14.33 37.73 14.93
C GLY A 247 -14.69 38.19 13.51
N SER A 248 -14.32 39.43 13.15
CA SER A 248 -14.58 39.95 11.79
C SER A 248 -13.82 39.15 10.71
N GLY A 249 -12.63 38.65 11.03
CA GLY A 249 -11.80 37.83 10.13
C GLY A 249 -12.20 36.35 10.03
N ASP A 250 -13.02 35.84 10.96
CA ASP A 250 -13.40 34.42 10.99
C ASP A 250 -14.56 34.08 10.05
N ARG A 251 -15.22 35.11 9.50
CA ARG A 251 -16.50 34.97 8.79
C ARG A 251 -16.35 34.82 7.28
N ALA A 252 -15.28 35.35 6.70
CA ALA A 252 -15.05 35.31 5.26
C ALA A 252 -14.07 34.19 4.92
N PRO A 253 -14.40 33.29 3.97
CA PRO A 253 -13.45 32.33 3.46
C PRO A 253 -12.24 33.00 2.84
N SER A 254 -11.05 32.49 3.20
CA SER A 254 -9.77 32.91 2.64
C SER A 254 -9.22 31.77 1.79
N PHE A 255 -9.07 32.03 0.50
CA PHE A 255 -8.66 31.02 -0.49
C PHE A 255 -7.15 31.10 -0.75
N PHE A 256 -6.55 29.95 -1.01
CA PHE A 256 -5.20 29.82 -1.53
C PHE A 256 -5.26 28.99 -2.82
N ALA A 257 -4.42 29.32 -3.80
CA ALA A 257 -4.36 28.61 -5.07
C ALA A 257 -2.90 28.37 -5.48
N GLU A 258 -2.62 27.17 -5.97
CA GLU A 258 -1.32 26.77 -6.51
C GLU A 258 -1.51 26.06 -7.85
N VAL A 259 -0.55 26.24 -8.75
CA VAL A 259 -0.54 25.62 -10.08
C VAL A 259 0.67 24.70 -10.18
N PHE A 260 0.47 23.49 -10.69
CA PHE A 260 1.50 22.47 -10.88
C PHE A 260 1.45 21.88 -12.29
N GLN A 261 2.62 21.45 -12.79
CA GLN A 261 2.70 20.79 -14.10
C GLN A 261 2.21 19.34 -13.98
N ARG A 262 1.52 18.85 -15.02
CA ARG A 262 1.04 17.47 -15.10
C ARG A 262 1.61 16.76 -16.33
#